data_AF-A0A842RKT9-F1
#
_entry.id   AF-A0A842RKT9-F1
#
_cell.length_a   1.000
_cell.length_b   1.000
_cell.length_c   1.000
_cell.angle_alpha   90.00
_cell.angle_beta   90.00
_cell.angle_gamma   90.00
#
_symmetry.space_group_name_H-M   'P 1'
#
loop_
_entity.id
_entity.type
_entity.pdbx_description
1 polymer ?
#
loop_
_entity_poly.entity_id
_entity_poly.type
_entity_poly.pdbx_seq_one_letter_code
_entity_poly.pdbx_strand_id
1 'polypeptide(L)'
;MGLAYIFLTSSWWQSAFNFLSLWLLDVPVNAYVTLFIVNGFIAPAILCWLYSFAMLLYEKIKNKILIPSIILFGAYEVLLIILLVFQPSLVGTVGENYIVSRSILTLIFTIVAILIALITGCILSYDALRSTVPEIKWKGRFLLIAFIFLTIGAILDSFSWTAIFLVIFIKIILIISVMSYYLGFFLPAKLADVLIKDIQ
;
A
#
# COMPACT_ATOMS: atom_id res chain seq x y z
N MET A 1 2.50 11.22 3.69
CA MET A 1 1.29 10.41 3.99
C MET A 1 0.41 10.18 2.76
N GLY A 2 -0.21 11.19 2.15
CA GLY A 2 -1.07 10.99 0.96
C GLY A 2 -0.38 10.27 -0.21
N LEU A 3 0.80 10.73 -0.63
CA LEU A 3 1.59 10.09 -1.69
C LEU A 3 2.01 8.64 -1.35
N ALA A 4 2.35 8.38 -0.09
CA ALA A 4 2.71 7.04 0.36
C ALA A 4 1.53 6.08 0.15
N TYR A 5 0.32 6.51 0.51
CA TYR A 5 -0.88 5.71 0.34
C TYR A 5 -1.25 5.50 -1.13
N ILE A 6 -1.20 6.58 -1.93
CA ILE A 6 -1.42 6.53 -3.39
C ILE A 6 -0.55 5.43 -4.01
N PHE A 7 0.75 5.46 -3.76
CA PHE A 7 1.67 4.45 -4.30
C PHE A 7 1.51 3.07 -3.66
N LEU A 8 1.15 2.95 -2.37
CA LEU A 8 0.87 1.64 -1.75
C LEU A 8 -0.30 0.93 -2.44
N THR A 9 -1.26 1.70 -2.97
CA THR A 9 -2.39 1.15 -3.72
C THR A 9 -2.12 0.88 -5.21
N SER A 10 -0.92 1.21 -5.70
CA SER A 10 -0.57 1.09 -7.12
C SER A 10 -0.71 -0.33 -7.67
N SER A 11 -0.52 -1.34 -6.80
CA SER A 11 -0.66 -2.76 -7.12
C SER A 11 -2.03 -3.09 -7.71
N TRP A 12 -3.06 -2.28 -7.42
CA TRP A 12 -4.42 -2.45 -7.92
C TRP A 12 -4.81 -1.49 -9.05
N TRP A 13 -3.94 -0.55 -9.43
CA TRP A 13 -4.24 0.41 -10.49
C TRP A 13 -4.37 -0.24 -11.86
N GLN A 14 -3.67 -1.35 -12.07
CA GLN A 14 -3.67 -2.06 -13.34
C GLN A 14 -5.07 -2.49 -13.78
N SER A 15 -5.90 -2.99 -12.86
CA SER A 15 -7.29 -3.33 -13.17
C SER A 15 -8.12 -2.12 -13.59
N ALA A 16 -7.92 -0.97 -12.92
CA ALA A 16 -8.60 0.27 -13.25
C ALA A 16 -8.15 0.83 -14.60
N PHE A 17 -6.85 0.84 -14.88
CA PHE A 17 -6.32 1.31 -16.17
C PHE A 17 -6.74 0.39 -17.32
N ASN A 18 -6.75 -0.93 -17.13
CA ASN A 18 -7.25 -1.86 -18.14
C ASN A 18 -8.74 -1.64 -18.42
N PHE A 19 -9.56 -1.49 -17.37
CA PHE A 19 -10.97 -1.18 -17.52
C PHE A 19 -11.19 0.12 -18.33
N LEU A 20 -10.49 1.20 -17.98
CA LEU A 20 -10.60 2.48 -18.68
C LEU A 20 -10.10 2.40 -20.13
N SER A 21 -8.99 1.70 -20.37
CA SER A 21 -8.40 1.55 -21.70
C SER A 21 -9.30 0.76 -22.64
N LEU A 22 -9.88 -0.34 -22.16
CA LEU A 22 -10.86 -1.11 -22.94
C LEU A 22 -12.14 -0.30 -23.19
N TRP A 23 -12.63 0.44 -22.20
CA TRP A 23 -13.86 1.21 -22.35
C TRP A 23 -13.73 2.40 -23.31
N LEU A 24 -12.59 3.11 -23.27
CA LEU A 24 -12.39 4.34 -24.05
C LEU A 24 -11.74 4.09 -25.41
N LEU A 25 -10.85 3.10 -25.51
CA LEU A 25 -9.97 2.89 -26.67
C LEU A 25 -10.15 1.51 -27.31
N ASP A 26 -10.90 0.61 -26.68
CA ASP A 26 -11.06 -0.79 -27.10
C ASP A 26 -9.73 -1.54 -27.25
N VAL A 27 -8.72 -1.13 -26.48
CA VAL A 27 -7.37 -1.73 -26.48
C VAL A 27 -6.94 -1.99 -25.04
N PRO A 28 -6.46 -3.19 -24.70
CA PRO A 28 -5.94 -3.48 -23.36
C PRO A 28 -4.59 -2.78 -23.13
N VAL A 29 -4.28 -2.49 -21.86
CA VAL A 29 -2.97 -1.95 -21.51
C VAL A 29 -1.91 -2.99 -21.79
N ASN A 30 -0.87 -2.57 -22.52
CA ASN A 30 0.26 -3.42 -22.88
C ASN A 30 0.87 -4.12 -21.65
N ALA A 31 1.32 -5.37 -21.82
CA ALA A 31 1.86 -6.21 -20.75
C ALA A 31 3.04 -5.56 -19.99
N TYR A 32 3.95 -4.86 -20.65
CA TYR A 32 5.07 -4.17 -20.02
C TYR A 32 4.59 -3.06 -19.07
N VAL A 33 3.62 -2.26 -19.53
CA VAL A 33 3.02 -1.18 -18.73
C VAL A 33 2.24 -1.77 -17.56
N THR A 34 1.49 -2.85 -17.80
CA THR A 34 0.77 -3.62 -16.78
C THR A 34 1.73 -4.12 -15.67
N LEU A 35 2.84 -4.76 -16.04
CA LEU A 35 3.84 -5.26 -15.08
C LEU A 35 4.53 -4.12 -14.32
N PHE A 36 4.78 -2.99 -14.98
CA PHE A 36 5.32 -1.79 -14.34
C PHE A 36 4.36 -1.21 -13.31
N ILE A 37 3.08 -1.00 -13.66
CA ILE A 37 2.09 -0.42 -12.75
C ILE A 37 1.96 -1.25 -11.46
N VAL A 38 1.95 -2.57 -11.61
CA VAL A 38 1.78 -3.50 -10.48
C VAL A 38 2.98 -3.52 -9.54
N ASN A 39 4.21 -3.26 -10.02
CA ASN A 39 5.44 -3.48 -9.23
C ASN A 39 6.31 -2.23 -9.02
N GLY A 40 6.38 -1.32 -9.99
CA GLY A 40 7.33 -0.19 -10.02
C GLY A 40 7.03 0.93 -9.02
N PHE A 41 5.82 0.99 -8.48
CA PHE A 41 5.50 2.00 -7.47
C PHE A 41 5.64 1.48 -6.04
N ILE A 42 5.96 0.20 -5.83
CA ILE A 42 6.09 -0.37 -4.48
C ILE A 42 7.29 0.23 -3.73
N ALA A 43 8.46 0.34 -4.39
CA ALA A 43 9.65 0.94 -3.77
C ALA A 43 9.43 2.43 -3.43
N PRO A 44 8.94 3.28 -4.35
CA PRO A 44 8.54 4.65 -4.05
C PRO A 44 7.49 4.74 -2.93
N ALA A 45 6.51 3.83 -2.88
CA ALA A 45 5.50 3.79 -1.83
C ALA A 45 6.12 3.63 -0.45
N ILE A 46 7.00 2.65 -0.29
CA ILE A 46 7.66 2.36 0.98
C ILE A 46 8.62 3.48 1.37
N LEU A 47 9.32 4.10 0.43
CA LEU A 47 10.15 5.27 0.72
C LEU A 47 9.34 6.46 1.22
N CYS A 48 8.24 6.80 0.54
CA CYS A 48 7.33 7.85 0.99
C CYS A 48 6.70 7.53 2.36
N TRP A 49 6.39 6.26 2.62
CA TRP A 49 5.86 5.78 3.89
C TRP A 49 6.89 5.92 5.01
N LEU A 50 8.09 5.37 4.83
CA LEU A 50 9.18 5.44 5.79
C LEU A 50 9.62 6.88 6.07
N TYR A 51 9.63 7.75 5.06
CA TYR A 51 9.87 9.18 5.24
C TYR A 51 8.86 9.78 6.21
N SER A 52 7.57 9.50 5.96
CA SER A 52 6.51 10.06 6.78
C SER A 52 6.53 9.49 8.21
N PHE A 53 6.78 8.19 8.35
CA PHE A 53 6.96 7.51 9.65
C PHE A 53 8.15 8.08 10.44
N ALA A 54 9.32 8.19 9.80
CA ALA A 54 10.53 8.67 10.45
C ALA A 54 10.42 10.14 10.85
N MET A 55 9.74 10.96 10.05
CA MET A 55 9.50 12.37 10.38
C MET A 55 8.57 12.53 11.59
N LEU A 56 7.52 11.70 11.72
CA LEU A 56 6.57 11.80 12.83
C LEU A 56 7.11 11.26 14.16
N LEU A 57 7.81 10.13 14.15
CA LEU A 57 8.21 9.44 15.38
C LEU A 57 9.70 9.56 15.72
N TYR A 58 10.55 9.75 14.72
CA TYR A 58 12.00 9.57 14.85
C TYR A 58 12.78 10.70 14.18
N GLU A 59 12.28 11.94 14.24
CA GLU A 59 12.82 13.07 13.49
C GLU A 59 14.34 13.24 13.64
N LYS A 60 14.85 13.05 14.87
CA LYS A 60 16.28 13.17 15.21
C LYS A 60 17.17 12.12 14.52
N ILE A 61 16.64 10.94 14.23
CA ILE A 61 17.38 9.84 13.58
C ILE A 61 16.86 9.52 12.18
N LYS A 62 16.01 10.38 11.60
CA LYS A 62 15.35 10.13 10.31
C LYS A 62 16.32 9.74 9.20
N ASN A 63 17.48 10.39 9.12
CA ASN A 63 18.48 10.11 8.10
C ASN A 63 19.12 8.72 8.27
N LYS A 64 19.24 8.22 9.51
CA LYS A 64 19.76 6.87 9.78
C LYS A 64 18.79 5.78 9.33
N ILE A 65 17.49 6.09 9.24
CA ILE A 65 16.47 5.19 8.71
C ILE A 65 16.41 5.35 7.18
N LEU A 66 16.34 6.60 6.69
CA LEU A 66 16.04 6.88 5.29
C LEU A 66 17.18 6.61 4.33
N ILE A 67 18.43 6.95 4.67
CA ILE A 67 19.56 6.72 3.76
C ILE A 67 19.69 5.24 3.38
N PRO A 68 19.74 4.28 4.32
CA PRO A 68 19.82 2.86 3.95
C PRO A 68 18.56 2.38 3.21
N SER A 69 17.37 2.89 3.56
CA SER A 69 16.15 2.57 2.81
C SER A 69 16.21 3.06 1.37
N ILE A 70 16.65 4.30 1.11
CA ILE A 70 16.79 4.85 -0.24
C ILE A 70 17.76 4.02 -1.07
N ILE A 71 18.89 3.62 -0.48
CA ILE A 71 19.87 2.77 -1.18
C ILE A 71 19.25 1.41 -1.53
N LEU A 72 18.63 0.75 -0.56
CA LEU A 72 18.04 -0.59 -0.74
C LEU A 72 16.88 -0.58 -1.75
N PHE A 73 15.89 0.29 -1.56
CA PHE A 73 14.70 0.37 -2.40
C PHE A 73 15.00 1.01 -3.77
N GLY A 74 15.94 1.95 -3.82
CA GLY A 74 16.43 2.50 -5.09
C GLY A 74 17.17 1.46 -5.92
N ALA A 75 18.02 0.64 -5.31
CA ALA A 75 18.69 -0.47 -6.01
C ALA A 75 17.68 -1.50 -6.55
N TYR A 76 16.65 -1.84 -5.77
CA TYR A 76 15.57 -2.70 -6.24
C TYR A 76 14.81 -2.09 -7.42
N GLU A 77 14.47 -0.81 -7.36
CA GLU A 77 13.74 -0.13 -8.44
C GLU A 77 14.53 -0.12 -9.75
N VAL A 78 15.84 0.16 -9.67
CA VAL A 78 16.74 0.08 -10.84
C VAL A 78 16.79 -1.35 -11.38
N LEU A 79 16.92 -2.36 -10.52
CA LEU A 79 16.89 -3.77 -10.92
C LEU A 79 15.57 -4.13 -11.61
N LEU A 80 14.43 -3.71 -11.05
CA LEU A 80 13.11 -3.95 -11.61
C LEU A 80 12.99 -3.37 -13.02
N ILE A 81 13.44 -2.13 -13.24
CA ILE A 81 13.40 -1.48 -14.55
C ILE A 81 14.27 -2.23 -15.56
N ILE A 82 15.49 -2.63 -15.17
CA ILE A 82 16.37 -3.44 -16.03
C ILE A 82 15.68 -4.76 -16.40
N LEU A 83 15.15 -5.49 -15.41
CA LEU A 83 14.47 -6.77 -15.65
C LEU A 83 13.24 -6.61 -16.53
N LEU A 84 12.46 -5.53 -16.37
CA LEU A 84 11.29 -5.28 -17.18
C LEU A 84 11.63 -5.10 -18.67
N VAL A 85 12.77 -4.48 -18.98
CA VAL A 85 13.22 -4.24 -20.35
C VAL A 85 13.87 -5.48 -20.97
N PHE A 86 14.78 -6.13 -20.23
CA PHE A 86 15.60 -7.21 -20.79
C PHE A 86 15.00 -8.61 -20.62
N GLN A 87 14.27 -8.86 -19.52
CA GLN A 87 13.73 -10.19 -19.20
C GLN A 87 12.45 -10.09 -18.34
N PRO A 88 11.34 -9.60 -18.91
CA PRO A 88 10.11 -9.30 -18.16
C PRO A 88 9.51 -10.52 -17.45
N SER A 89 9.80 -11.74 -17.91
CA SER A 89 9.38 -12.98 -17.24
C SER A 89 9.96 -13.14 -15.83
N LEU A 90 11.07 -12.47 -15.50
CA LEU A 90 11.61 -12.41 -14.14
C LEU A 90 10.90 -11.38 -13.25
N VAL A 91 10.06 -10.51 -13.80
CA VAL A 91 9.19 -9.59 -13.05
C VAL A 91 7.83 -10.23 -12.79
N GLY A 92 7.25 -10.84 -13.83
CA GLY A 92 5.98 -11.54 -13.77
C GLY A 92 5.43 -11.85 -15.15
N THR A 93 4.22 -12.41 -15.19
CA THR A 93 3.50 -12.70 -16.43
C THR A 93 2.09 -12.14 -16.37
N VAL A 94 1.54 -11.81 -17.53
CA VAL A 94 0.15 -11.35 -17.68
C VAL A 94 -0.63 -12.48 -18.34
N GLY A 95 -1.62 -13.04 -17.63
CA GLY A 95 -2.46 -14.12 -18.12
C GLY A 95 -3.60 -13.65 -19.03
N GLU A 96 -4.40 -14.59 -19.54
CA GLU A 96 -5.48 -14.37 -20.52
C GLU A 96 -6.57 -13.40 -20.03
N ASN A 97 -6.81 -13.33 -18.71
CA ASN A 97 -7.77 -12.40 -18.10
C ASN A 97 -7.13 -11.10 -17.61
N TYR A 98 -5.95 -10.75 -18.13
CA TYR A 98 -5.13 -9.63 -17.66
C TYR A 98 -4.78 -9.73 -16.17
N ILE A 99 -4.84 -10.92 -15.59
CA ILE A 99 -4.42 -11.17 -14.21
C ILE A 99 -2.89 -11.26 -14.20
N VAL A 100 -2.26 -10.50 -13.32
CA VAL A 100 -0.80 -10.46 -13.19
C VAL A 100 -0.35 -11.50 -12.17
N SER A 101 0.48 -12.43 -12.62
CA SER A 101 1.21 -13.36 -11.75
C SER A 101 2.61 -12.81 -11.50
N ARG A 102 2.90 -12.46 -10.23
CA ARG A 102 4.22 -11.98 -9.81
C ARG A 102 5.24 -13.13 -9.86
N SER A 103 6.45 -12.83 -10.29
CA SER A 103 7.58 -13.76 -10.11
C SER A 103 7.94 -13.88 -8.63
N ILE A 104 8.76 -14.87 -8.29
CA ILE A 104 9.24 -15.03 -6.91
C ILE A 104 9.99 -13.79 -6.39
N LEU A 105 10.73 -13.10 -7.26
CA LEU A 105 11.50 -11.91 -6.90
C LEU A 105 10.58 -10.76 -6.48
N THR A 106 9.60 -10.42 -7.33
CA THR A 106 8.68 -9.31 -7.08
C THR A 106 7.69 -9.64 -5.97
N LEU A 107 7.32 -10.92 -5.83
CA LEU A 107 6.49 -11.41 -4.73
C LEU A 107 7.19 -11.23 -3.37
N ILE A 108 8.43 -11.70 -3.24
CA ILE A 108 9.21 -11.54 -1.99
C ILE A 108 9.33 -10.06 -1.62
N PHE A 109 9.67 -9.20 -2.59
CA PHE A 109 9.78 -7.77 -2.35
C PHE A 109 8.44 -7.16 -1.88
N THR A 110 7.33 -7.53 -2.54
CA THR A 110 5.99 -7.08 -2.16
C THR A 110 5.64 -7.49 -0.72
N ILE A 111 5.95 -8.73 -0.34
CA ILE A 111 5.72 -9.22 1.04
C ILE A 111 6.57 -8.42 2.03
N VAL A 112 7.85 -8.19 1.76
CA VAL A 112 8.74 -7.38 2.61
C VAL A 112 8.19 -5.95 2.75
N ALA A 113 7.75 -5.33 1.66
CA ALA A 113 7.13 -4.01 1.67
C ALA A 113 5.88 -3.96 2.57
N ILE A 114 4.98 -4.94 2.44
CA ILE A 114 3.77 -5.05 3.27
C ILE A 114 4.12 -5.22 4.74
N LEU A 115 5.12 -6.06 5.06
CA LEU A 115 5.57 -6.26 6.44
C LEU A 115 6.17 -4.99 7.05
N ILE A 116 6.99 -4.26 6.29
CA ILE A 116 7.54 -2.97 6.73
C ILE A 116 6.40 -1.99 7.01
N ALA A 117 5.45 -1.86 6.08
CA ALA A 117 4.29 -0.99 6.25
C ALA A 117 3.44 -1.36 7.47
N LEU A 118 3.18 -2.66 7.69
CA LEU A 118 2.45 -3.16 8.85
C LEU A 118 3.18 -2.86 10.16
N ILE A 119 4.46 -3.24 10.27
CA ILE A 119 5.23 -3.08 11.51
C ILE A 119 5.32 -1.61 11.89
N THR A 120 5.75 -0.75 10.96
CA THR A 120 5.89 0.68 11.21
C THR A 120 4.54 1.39 11.39
N GLY A 121 3.49 0.94 10.69
CA GLY A 121 2.12 1.40 10.88
C GLY A 121 1.55 1.04 12.25
N CYS A 122 1.79 -0.17 12.73
CA CYS A 122 1.44 -0.60 14.08
C CYS A 122 2.19 0.21 15.14
N ILE A 123 3.49 0.48 14.96
CA ILE A 123 4.27 1.34 15.88
C ILE A 123 3.67 2.75 15.93
N LEU A 124 3.39 3.35 14.76
CA LEU A 124 2.76 4.67 14.68
C LEU A 124 1.39 4.71 15.37
N SER A 125 0.58 3.69 15.14
CA SER A 125 -0.75 3.55 15.74
C SER A 125 -0.66 3.39 17.26
N TYR A 126 0.30 2.61 17.73
CA TYR A 126 0.54 2.36 19.14
C TYR A 126 0.97 3.61 19.90
N ASP A 127 1.86 4.42 19.31
CA ASP A 127 2.28 5.69 19.88
C ASP A 127 1.10 6.68 19.95
N ALA A 128 0.30 6.77 18.89
CA ALA A 128 -0.91 7.59 18.87
C ALA A 128 -1.94 7.17 19.94
N LEU A 129 -2.12 5.88 20.20
CA LEU A 129 -3.00 5.35 21.24
C LEU A 129 -2.57 5.72 22.67
N ARG A 130 -1.28 6.00 22.88
CA ARG A 130 -0.72 6.43 24.17
C ARG A 130 -0.81 7.93 24.40
N SER A 131 -1.18 8.72 23.39
CA SER A 131 -1.34 10.16 23.52
C SER A 131 -2.37 10.53 24.59
N THR A 132 -2.17 11.63 25.31
CA THR A 132 -3.16 12.15 26.28
C THR A 132 -4.36 12.80 25.59
N VAL A 133 -4.22 13.18 24.31
CA VAL A 133 -5.27 13.85 23.54
C VAL A 133 -6.24 12.82 22.96
N PRO A 134 -7.54 12.84 23.32
CA PRO A 134 -8.52 11.82 22.87
C PRO A 134 -8.64 11.70 21.35
N GLU A 135 -8.54 12.81 20.62
CA GLU A 135 -8.57 12.82 19.16
C GLU A 135 -7.40 12.01 18.55
N ILE A 136 -6.20 12.14 19.11
CA ILE A 136 -5.01 11.41 18.65
C ILE A 136 -5.17 9.91 18.93
N LYS A 137 -5.78 9.53 20.06
CA LYS A 137 -6.10 8.13 20.34
C LYS A 137 -7.03 7.52 19.30
N TRP A 138 -8.09 8.24 18.91
CA TRP A 138 -9.02 7.77 17.88
C TRP A 138 -8.35 7.63 16.52
N LYS A 139 -7.50 8.59 16.13
CA LYS A 139 -6.64 8.49 14.95
C LYS A 139 -5.79 7.21 14.99
N GLY A 140 -5.16 6.91 16.12
CA GLY A 140 -4.39 5.67 16.34
C GLY A 140 -5.21 4.39 16.14
N ARG A 141 -6.47 4.35 16.60
CA ARG A 141 -7.38 3.20 16.38
C ARG A 141 -7.66 2.98 14.90
N PHE A 142 -8.00 4.04 14.17
CA PHE A 142 -8.27 3.98 12.75
C PHE A 142 -7.04 3.55 11.94
N LEU A 143 -5.85 4.06 12.29
CA LEU A 143 -4.59 3.63 11.67
C LEU A 143 -4.33 2.14 11.90
N LEU A 144 -4.54 1.63 13.13
CA LEU A 144 -4.32 0.22 13.42
C LEU A 144 -5.23 -0.68 12.58
N ILE A 145 -6.53 -0.35 12.50
CA ILE A 145 -7.49 -1.06 11.65
C ILE A 145 -7.04 -1.00 10.19
N ALA A 146 -6.62 0.18 9.72
CA ALA A 146 -6.18 0.38 8.36
C ALA A 146 -5.03 -0.56 7.98
N PHE A 147 -3.96 -0.63 8.79
CA PHE A 147 -2.80 -1.48 8.49
C PHE A 147 -3.12 -2.98 8.57
N ILE A 148 -3.89 -3.40 9.57
CA ILE A 148 -4.31 -4.81 9.68
C ILE A 148 -5.12 -5.21 8.45
N PHE A 149 -6.12 -4.41 8.06
CA PHE A 149 -6.98 -4.72 6.93
C PHE A 149 -6.23 -4.61 5.60
N LEU A 150 -5.29 -3.66 5.48
CA LEU A 150 -4.42 -3.56 4.30
C LEU A 150 -3.61 -4.83 4.13
N THR A 151 -2.97 -5.31 5.20
CA THR A 151 -2.16 -6.54 5.15
C THR A 151 -3.02 -7.76 4.83
N ILE A 152 -4.15 -7.94 5.52
CA ILE A 152 -5.05 -9.07 5.26
C ILE A 152 -5.53 -9.03 3.81
N GLY A 153 -6.00 -7.86 3.34
CA GLY A 153 -6.45 -7.68 1.96
C GLY A 153 -5.35 -7.95 0.95
N ALA A 154 -4.13 -7.47 1.17
CA ALA A 154 -3.00 -7.67 0.27
C ALA A 154 -2.51 -9.13 0.23
N ILE A 155 -2.44 -9.81 1.39
CA ILE A 155 -2.11 -11.23 1.46
C ILE A 155 -3.18 -12.03 0.72
N LEU A 156 -4.47 -11.80 0.99
CA LEU A 156 -5.53 -12.49 0.30
C LEU A 156 -5.47 -12.22 -1.21
N ASP A 157 -5.34 -10.98 -1.66
CA ASP A 157 -5.29 -10.63 -3.08
C ASP A 157 -4.10 -11.31 -3.81
N SER A 158 -2.99 -11.58 -3.11
CA SER A 158 -1.81 -12.23 -3.71
C SER A 158 -2.06 -13.66 -4.22
N PHE A 159 -3.07 -14.37 -3.69
CA PHE A 159 -3.37 -15.76 -4.06
C PHE A 159 -4.15 -15.91 -5.38
N SER A 160 -4.38 -14.84 -6.14
CA SER A 160 -4.94 -14.89 -7.50
C SER A 160 -6.26 -15.69 -7.59
N TRP A 161 -7.21 -15.39 -6.70
CA TRP A 161 -8.49 -16.08 -6.62
C TRP A 161 -9.35 -15.88 -7.86
N THR A 162 -10.01 -16.96 -8.32
CA THR A 162 -10.97 -16.92 -9.44
C THR A 162 -12.43 -16.80 -8.96
N ALA A 163 -12.70 -17.10 -7.69
CA ALA A 163 -14.04 -17.03 -7.14
C ALA A 163 -14.49 -15.57 -6.93
N ILE A 164 -15.52 -15.14 -7.67
CA ILE A 164 -16.02 -13.75 -7.67
C ILE A 164 -16.37 -13.23 -6.26
N PHE A 165 -17.01 -14.06 -5.43
CA PHE A 165 -17.39 -13.69 -4.06
C PHE A 165 -16.18 -13.35 -3.19
N LEU A 166 -15.09 -14.10 -3.35
CA LEU A 166 -13.87 -13.88 -2.57
C LEU A 166 -13.15 -12.61 -3.03
N VAL A 167 -13.12 -12.35 -4.34
CA VAL A 167 -12.57 -11.10 -4.90
C VAL A 167 -13.33 -9.89 -4.37
N ILE A 168 -14.67 -9.92 -4.39
CA ILE A 168 -15.52 -8.85 -3.84
C ILE A 168 -15.23 -8.63 -2.35
N PHE A 169 -15.15 -9.72 -1.57
CA PHE A 169 -14.84 -9.66 -0.15
C PHE A 169 -13.46 -9.01 0.11
N ILE A 170 -12.43 -9.38 -0.65
CA ILE A 170 -11.10 -8.76 -0.56
C ILE A 170 -11.17 -7.26 -0.87
N LYS A 171 -11.92 -6.85 -1.90
CA LYS A 171 -12.08 -5.43 -2.23
C LYS A 171 -12.79 -4.65 -1.12
N ILE A 172 -13.80 -5.23 -0.46
CA ILE A 172 -14.46 -4.60 0.69
C ILE A 172 -13.47 -4.38 1.84
N ILE A 173 -12.64 -5.38 2.17
CA ILE A 173 -11.59 -5.24 3.19
C ILE A 173 -10.64 -4.10 2.85
N LEU A 174 -10.16 -4.05 1.59
CA LEU A 174 -9.25 -3.00 1.14
C LEU A 174 -9.92 -1.62 1.17
N ILE A 175 -11.20 -1.49 0.81
CA ILE A 175 -11.95 -0.23 0.91
C ILE A 175 -12.06 0.23 2.37
N ILE A 176 -12.40 -0.67 3.29
CA ILE A 176 -12.45 -0.36 4.72
C ILE A 176 -11.06 0.09 5.21
N SER A 177 -10.00 -0.56 4.75
CA SER A 177 -8.62 -0.16 5.04
C SER A 177 -8.33 1.28 4.56
N VAL A 178 -8.69 1.63 3.32
CA VAL A 178 -8.53 2.99 2.76
C VAL A 178 -9.28 4.02 3.59
N MET A 179 -10.55 3.75 3.89
CA MET A 179 -11.39 4.66 4.68
C MET A 179 -10.80 4.85 6.09
N SER A 180 -10.34 3.77 6.72
CA SER A 180 -9.72 3.81 8.05
C SER A 180 -8.38 4.55 8.00
N TYR A 181 -7.58 4.36 6.95
CA TYR A 181 -6.33 5.09 6.77
C TYR A 181 -6.59 6.59 6.67
N TYR A 182 -7.58 6.98 5.86
CA TYR A 182 -7.98 8.37 5.71
C TYR A 182 -8.41 8.98 7.05
N LEU A 183 -9.31 8.31 7.79
CA LEU A 183 -9.75 8.78 9.11
C LEU A 183 -8.62 8.79 10.14
N GLY A 184 -7.65 7.89 10.02
CA GLY A 184 -6.46 7.83 10.87
C GLY A 184 -5.56 9.06 10.75
N PHE A 185 -5.47 9.67 9.56
CA PHE A 185 -4.69 10.90 9.36
C PHE A 185 -5.54 12.18 9.39
N PHE A 186 -6.76 12.12 8.87
CA PHE A 186 -7.63 13.26 8.61
C PHE A 186 -9.00 13.10 9.28
N LEU A 187 -9.02 12.73 10.57
CA LEU A 187 -10.25 12.62 11.35
C LEU A 187 -11.01 13.98 11.32
N PRO A 188 -12.24 14.05 10.75
CA PRO A 188 -13.00 15.28 10.72
C PRO A 188 -13.45 15.68 12.12
N ALA A 189 -13.39 16.97 12.46
CA ALA A 189 -13.76 17.49 13.78
C ALA A 189 -15.16 17.02 14.23
N LYS A 190 -16.16 17.09 13.34
CA LYS A 190 -17.53 16.62 13.63
C LYS A 190 -17.59 15.15 14.05
N LEU A 191 -16.76 14.30 13.44
CA LEU A 191 -16.72 12.88 13.78
C LEU A 191 -15.94 12.65 15.07
N ALA A 192 -14.86 13.39 15.28
CA ALA A 192 -14.11 13.38 16.54
C ALA A 192 -15.00 13.78 17.72
N ASP A 193 -15.81 14.83 17.58
CA ASP A 193 -16.72 15.30 18.62
C ASP A 193 -17.74 14.22 19.02
N VAL A 194 -18.33 13.53 18.03
CA VAL A 194 -19.26 12.42 18.29
C VAL A 194 -18.55 11.27 19.03
N LEU A 195 -17.37 10.87 18.56
CA LEU A 195 -16.62 9.74 19.13
C LEU A 195 -16.02 10.01 20.52
N ILE A 196 -15.75 11.28 20.85
CA ILE A 196 -15.16 11.69 22.13
C ILE A 196 -16.25 11.97 23.16
N LYS A 197 -17.41 12.49 22.73
CA LYS A 197 -18.54 12.78 23.61
C LYS A 197 -19.08 11.55 24.34
N ASP A 198 -18.90 10.36 23.78
CA ASP A 198 -19.27 9.10 24.41
C ASP A 198 -18.31 8.64 25.54
N ILE A 199 -17.18 9.34 25.76
CA ILE A 199 -16.13 8.98 26.73
C ILE A 199 -16.09 9.93 27.95
N GLN A 200 -16.75 11.09 27.88
CA GLN A 200 -16.89 12.05 29.00
C GLN A 200 -18.21 11.83 29.74
#